data_AF-A0A1H3X884-F1
#
_entry.id   AF-A0A1H3X884-F1
#
_cell.length_a   1.000
_cell.length_b   1.000
_cell.length_c   1.000
_cell.angle_alpha   90.00
_cell.angle_beta   90.00
_cell.angle_gamma   90.00
#
_symmetry.space_group_name_H-M   'P 1'
#
loop_
_entity.id
_entity.type
_entity.pdbx_description
1 polymer ?
#
loop_
_entity_poly.entity_id
_entity_poly.type
_entity_poly.pdbx_seq_one_letter_code
_entity_poly.pdbx_strand_id
1 'polypeptide(L)'
;MSEDPDASGRPADRRSPVGEPVVRADPSVTGERATDAVGFDPDDPESVQLAADTVRSFAENTVGSEDHVYMLRGAAACAALVRGVGSYKAAAERAGGDVSVSFIRKWARVHDLPQAIRRHVARGTIAPTAAKHIARVSGDDRYALAWATLEHELTVREIRRLASEVSNGTSVEDALDDRGLTLGRIALTLPPDQYIELRRRASVENVTPDELVAEALDEYLDL
;
A
#
# COMPACT_ATOMS: atom_id res chain seq x y z
N MET A 1 19.10 -31.38 -10.18
CA MET A 1 18.27 -30.30 -10.74
C MET A 1 16.89 -30.46 -10.15
N SER A 2 16.57 -29.59 -9.19
CA SER A 2 15.21 -29.36 -8.71
C SER A 2 15.13 -27.85 -8.64
N GLU A 3 14.52 -27.26 -9.67
CA GLU A 3 14.15 -25.86 -9.69
C GLU A 3 13.05 -25.65 -8.65
N ASP A 4 13.30 -24.80 -7.67
CA ASP A 4 12.28 -24.30 -6.75
C ASP A 4 11.70 -23.02 -7.37
N PRO A 5 10.42 -22.99 -7.76
CA PRO A 5 9.84 -21.86 -8.48
C PRO A 5 9.41 -20.69 -7.57
N ASP A 6 9.90 -20.64 -6.32
CA ASP A 6 9.58 -19.57 -5.36
C ASP A 6 10.71 -18.54 -5.18
N ALA A 7 11.56 -18.39 -6.21
CA ALA A 7 12.50 -17.27 -6.28
C ALA A 7 11.75 -15.96 -6.64
N SER A 8 11.68 -15.06 -5.65
CA SER A 8 11.46 -13.60 -5.71
C SER A 8 10.06 -12.95 -5.77
N GLY A 9 8.95 -13.69 -5.80
CA GLY A 9 7.62 -13.06 -5.84
C GLY A 9 7.10 -12.58 -4.48
N ARG A 10 7.51 -11.41 -3.95
CA ARG A 10 6.81 -10.82 -2.79
C ARG A 10 5.36 -10.52 -3.21
N PRO A 11 4.32 -11.25 -2.73
CA PRO A 11 2.98 -10.99 -3.23
C PRO A 11 2.58 -9.56 -2.87
N ALA A 12 2.33 -8.73 -3.88
CA ALA A 12 1.76 -7.40 -3.68
C ALA A 12 0.26 -7.44 -3.31
N ASP A 13 -0.26 -8.64 -3.09
CA ASP A 13 -1.54 -8.89 -2.46
C ASP A 13 -1.41 -9.07 -0.94
N ARG A 14 -2.46 -8.65 -0.25
CA ARG A 14 -2.53 -8.67 1.21
C ARG A 14 -2.57 -10.11 1.74
N ARG A 15 -1.58 -10.46 2.56
CA ARG A 15 -1.49 -11.77 3.24
C ARG A 15 -2.26 -11.87 4.57
N SER A 16 -2.51 -10.75 5.25
CA SER A 16 -3.17 -10.76 6.57
C SER A 16 -4.65 -11.23 6.50
N PRO A 17 -5.31 -11.57 7.62
CA PRO A 17 -6.76 -11.82 7.66
C PRO A 17 -7.59 -10.57 7.35
N VAL A 18 -8.72 -10.70 6.63
CA VAL A 18 -9.59 -9.56 6.27
C VAL A 18 -10.24 -9.02 7.53
N GLY A 19 -10.08 -7.72 7.78
CA GLY A 19 -10.81 -6.99 8.82
C GLY A 19 -10.05 -6.90 10.14
N GLU A 20 -9.07 -7.78 10.36
CA GLU A 20 -8.14 -7.68 11.48
C GLU A 20 -7.33 -6.38 11.41
N PRO A 21 -7.23 -5.63 12.53
CA PRO A 21 -6.65 -4.30 12.54
C PRO A 21 -5.11 -4.28 12.55
N VAL A 22 -4.40 -5.19 11.86
CA VAL A 22 -2.94 -5.37 11.98
C VAL A 22 -2.11 -4.07 11.93
N VAL A 23 -2.43 -3.15 11.00
CA VAL A 23 -1.73 -1.84 10.92
C VAL A 23 -2.30 -0.81 11.88
N ARG A 24 -3.63 -0.84 12.11
CA ARG A 24 -4.34 0.15 12.92
C ARG A 24 -4.15 -0.08 14.43
N ALA A 25 -3.87 -1.31 14.82
CA ALA A 25 -3.59 -1.77 16.18
C ALA A 25 -2.09 -1.80 16.50
N ASP A 26 -1.22 -1.32 15.60
CA ASP A 26 0.23 -1.28 15.83
C ASP A 26 0.62 0.07 16.47
N PRO A 27 1.05 0.08 17.75
CA PRO A 27 1.43 1.32 18.45
C PRO A 27 2.59 2.07 17.78
N SER A 28 3.48 1.37 17.05
CA SER A 28 4.57 1.99 16.30
C SER A 28 4.12 2.73 15.03
N VAL A 29 2.83 2.66 14.70
CA VAL A 29 2.19 3.29 13.55
C VAL A 29 1.14 4.29 13.98
N THR A 30 0.23 3.89 14.87
CA THR A 30 -0.95 4.69 15.25
C THR A 30 -0.89 5.27 16.66
N GLY A 31 0.18 4.99 17.43
CA GLY A 31 0.38 5.49 18.78
C GLY A 31 -0.72 5.00 19.73
N GLU A 32 -1.24 5.91 20.56
CA GLU A 32 -2.32 5.61 21.52
C GLU A 32 -3.61 5.10 20.84
N ARG A 33 -3.87 5.49 19.58
CA ARG A 33 -5.06 5.03 18.83
C ARG A 33 -5.05 3.53 18.52
N ALA A 34 -3.92 2.85 18.73
CA ALA A 34 -3.79 1.41 18.53
C ALA A 34 -4.75 0.61 19.41
N THR A 35 -5.01 1.05 20.65
CA THR A 35 -5.88 0.34 21.59
C THR A 35 -7.36 0.41 21.21
N ASP A 36 -7.73 1.41 20.41
CA ASP A 36 -9.11 1.66 19.97
C ASP A 36 -9.41 1.01 18.60
N ALA A 37 -8.46 0.23 18.08
CA ALA A 37 -8.54 -0.31 16.74
C ALA A 37 -9.59 -1.43 16.63
N VAL A 38 -10.75 -1.08 16.08
CA VAL A 38 -11.86 -2.02 15.85
C VAL A 38 -11.52 -3.01 14.74
N GLY A 39 -11.70 -4.31 14.99
CA GLY A 39 -11.67 -5.38 13.99
C GLY A 39 -13.05 -5.67 13.40
N PHE A 40 -13.09 -6.29 12.23
CA PHE A 40 -14.32 -6.77 11.60
C PHE A 40 -14.16 -8.24 11.23
N ASP A 41 -14.94 -9.12 11.85
CA ASP A 41 -14.98 -10.55 11.54
C ASP A 41 -16.04 -10.79 10.45
N PRO A 42 -15.65 -11.20 9.23
CA PRO A 42 -16.61 -11.44 8.16
C PRO A 42 -17.50 -12.68 8.37
N ASP A 43 -17.14 -13.57 9.30
CA ASP A 43 -17.87 -14.80 9.58
C ASP A 43 -18.86 -14.65 10.75
N ASP A 44 -18.80 -13.52 11.47
CA ASP A 44 -19.75 -13.15 12.54
C ASP A 44 -20.84 -12.17 12.02
N PRO A 45 -22.13 -12.57 12.03
CA PRO A 45 -23.23 -11.71 11.59
C PRO A 45 -23.33 -10.36 12.30
N GLU A 46 -22.98 -10.28 13.59
CA GLU A 46 -23.00 -9.00 14.33
C GLU A 46 -21.88 -8.08 13.85
N SER A 47 -20.68 -8.61 13.68
CA SER A 47 -19.55 -7.88 13.11
C SER A 47 -19.79 -7.46 11.65
N VAL A 48 -20.47 -8.26 10.85
CA VAL A 48 -20.90 -7.89 9.48
C VAL A 48 -21.89 -6.72 9.52
N GLN A 49 -22.81 -6.68 10.48
CA GLN A 49 -23.72 -5.55 10.65
C GLN A 49 -22.96 -4.29 11.09
N LEU A 50 -22.01 -4.41 12.02
CA LEU A 50 -21.13 -3.31 12.42
C LEU A 50 -20.30 -2.77 11.24
N ALA A 51 -19.83 -3.66 10.35
CA ALA A 51 -19.15 -3.28 9.12
C ALA A 51 -20.09 -2.48 8.19
N ALA A 52 -21.34 -2.91 8.03
CA ALA A 52 -22.35 -2.20 7.22
C ALA A 52 -22.62 -0.78 7.75
N ASP A 53 -22.81 -0.65 9.06
CA ASP A 53 -23.06 0.65 9.71
C ASP A 53 -21.83 1.56 9.61
N THR A 54 -20.62 1.00 9.76
CA THR A 54 -19.36 1.72 9.57
C THR A 54 -19.21 2.18 8.12
N VAL A 55 -19.53 1.35 7.12
CA VAL A 55 -19.46 1.72 5.69
C VAL A 55 -20.44 2.84 5.36
N ARG A 56 -21.65 2.81 5.93
CA ARG A 56 -22.64 3.90 5.76
C ARG A 56 -22.11 5.22 6.30
N SER A 57 -21.70 5.25 7.57
CA SER A 57 -21.09 6.43 8.19
C SER A 57 -19.87 6.92 7.43
N PHE A 58 -19.06 5.99 6.93
CA PHE A 58 -17.88 6.30 6.15
C PHE A 58 -18.23 7.02 4.85
N ALA A 59 -19.23 6.54 4.10
CA ALA A 59 -19.64 7.17 2.85
C ALA A 59 -20.17 8.60 3.04
N GLU A 60 -20.87 8.86 4.15
CA GLU A 60 -21.40 10.17 4.52
C GLU A 60 -20.28 11.16 4.92
N ASN A 61 -19.24 10.67 5.62
CA ASN A 61 -18.18 11.51 6.21
C ASN A 61 -16.86 11.52 5.41
N THR A 62 -16.79 10.86 4.25
CA THR A 62 -15.56 10.79 3.44
C THR A 62 -15.11 12.17 2.91
N VAL A 63 -16.00 13.15 2.82
CA VAL A 63 -15.68 14.48 2.29
C VAL A 63 -14.90 15.30 3.33
N GLY A 64 -13.57 15.37 3.18
CA GLY A 64 -12.71 16.28 3.95
C GLY A 64 -12.09 15.70 5.22
N SER A 65 -12.22 14.40 5.50
CA SER A 65 -11.55 13.77 6.63
C SER A 65 -10.05 13.56 6.35
N GLU A 66 -9.20 14.25 7.10
CA GLU A 66 -7.73 14.03 7.12
C GLU A 66 -7.33 12.89 8.08
N ASP A 67 -8.29 12.23 8.75
CA ASP A 67 -7.99 11.14 9.68
C ASP A 67 -7.70 9.84 8.90
N HIS A 68 -6.42 9.62 8.61
CA HIS A 68 -5.95 8.44 7.88
C HIS A 68 -6.32 7.11 8.56
N VAL A 69 -6.41 7.07 9.90
CA VAL A 69 -6.79 5.86 10.64
C VAL A 69 -8.28 5.58 10.47
N TYR A 70 -9.12 6.62 10.52
CA TYR A 70 -10.55 6.52 10.18
C TYR A 70 -10.76 6.02 8.75
N MET A 71 -10.02 6.56 7.78
CA MET A 71 -10.09 6.13 6.38
C MET A 71 -9.73 4.65 6.21
N LEU A 72 -8.68 4.17 6.89
CA LEU A 72 -8.29 2.75 6.87
C LEU A 72 -9.31 1.85 7.58
N ARG A 73 -10.00 2.34 8.62
CA ARG A 73 -11.10 1.61 9.25
C ARG A 73 -12.28 1.45 8.29
N GLY A 74 -12.66 2.51 7.57
CA GLY A 74 -13.69 2.45 6.54
C GLY A 74 -13.34 1.47 5.42
N ALA A 75 -12.07 1.46 4.97
CA ALA A 75 -11.56 0.48 4.01
C ALA A 75 -11.66 -0.97 4.51
N ALA A 76 -11.30 -1.20 5.79
CA ALA A 76 -11.43 -2.51 6.42
C ALA A 76 -12.88 -2.98 6.50
N ALA A 77 -13.80 -2.09 6.90
CA ALA A 77 -15.23 -2.38 6.94
C ALA A 77 -15.79 -2.72 5.54
N CYS A 78 -15.36 -2.01 4.49
CA CYS A 78 -15.76 -2.31 3.11
C CYS A 78 -15.39 -3.74 2.70
N ALA A 79 -14.16 -4.19 2.97
CA ALA A 79 -13.76 -5.54 2.57
C ALA A 79 -14.38 -6.63 3.45
N ALA A 80 -14.50 -6.41 4.77
CA ALA A 80 -15.15 -7.34 5.67
C ALA A 80 -16.63 -7.53 5.31
N LEU A 81 -17.34 -6.43 5.01
CA LEU A 81 -18.73 -6.48 4.57
C LEU A 81 -18.88 -7.28 3.27
N VAL A 82 -18.05 -7.03 2.26
CA VAL A 82 -18.07 -7.78 0.99
C VAL A 82 -17.83 -9.26 1.22
N ARG A 83 -16.90 -9.61 2.11
CA ARG A 83 -16.61 -11.01 2.43
C ARG A 83 -17.79 -11.67 3.15
N GLY A 84 -18.38 -11.02 4.14
CA GLY A 84 -19.49 -11.59 4.92
C GLY A 84 -20.81 -11.73 4.14
N VAL A 85 -21.07 -10.87 3.15
CA VAL A 85 -22.29 -10.93 2.32
C VAL A 85 -22.08 -11.54 0.93
N GLY A 86 -20.83 -11.91 0.59
CA GLY A 86 -20.47 -12.64 -0.62
C GLY A 86 -20.48 -11.85 -1.94
N SER A 87 -20.93 -10.59 -1.97
CA SER A 87 -20.87 -9.77 -3.19
C SER A 87 -20.87 -8.26 -2.92
N TYR A 88 -20.28 -7.48 -3.83
CA TYR A 88 -20.34 -6.02 -3.75
C TYR A 88 -21.76 -5.45 -3.82
N LYS A 89 -22.66 -6.12 -4.56
CA LYS A 89 -24.06 -5.69 -4.69
C LYS A 89 -24.78 -5.85 -3.36
N ALA A 90 -24.70 -7.02 -2.75
CA ALA A 90 -25.28 -7.28 -1.43
C ALA A 90 -24.65 -6.41 -0.35
N ALA A 91 -23.35 -6.11 -0.44
CA ALA A 91 -22.67 -5.19 0.47
C ALA A 91 -23.24 -3.76 0.37
N ALA A 92 -23.46 -3.25 -0.83
CA ALA A 92 -24.05 -1.93 -1.03
C ALA A 92 -25.51 -1.88 -0.54
N GLU A 93 -26.31 -2.90 -0.85
CA GLU A 93 -27.68 -3.03 -0.37
C GLU A 93 -27.75 -3.11 1.17
N ARG A 94 -26.85 -3.88 1.78
CA ARG A 94 -26.77 -4.02 3.24
C ARG A 94 -26.33 -2.72 3.93
N ALA A 95 -25.33 -2.03 3.37
CA ALA A 95 -24.88 -0.75 3.90
C ALA A 95 -25.97 0.33 3.75
N GLY A 96 -26.73 0.35 2.65
CA GLY A 96 -27.83 1.29 2.43
C GLY A 96 -27.37 2.74 2.27
N GLY A 97 -28.35 3.67 2.19
CA GLY A 97 -28.07 5.09 1.96
C GLY A 97 -27.43 5.36 0.60
N ASP A 98 -26.46 6.28 0.54
CA ASP A 98 -25.74 6.67 -0.69
C ASP A 98 -24.54 5.75 -1.01
N VAL A 99 -24.41 4.61 -0.32
CA VAL A 99 -23.30 3.67 -0.52
C VAL A 99 -23.45 2.95 -1.86
N SER A 100 -22.56 3.22 -2.80
CA SER A 100 -22.52 2.54 -4.09
C SER A 100 -21.56 1.35 -4.14
N VAL A 101 -21.82 0.40 -5.04
CA VAL A 101 -20.88 -0.69 -5.40
C VAL A 101 -19.48 -0.14 -5.74
N SER A 102 -19.43 1.00 -6.45
CA SER A 102 -18.18 1.64 -6.85
C SER A 102 -17.39 2.19 -5.66
N PHE A 103 -18.09 2.68 -4.62
CA PHE A 103 -17.49 3.15 -3.39
C PHE A 103 -16.87 1.99 -2.60
N ILE A 104 -17.64 0.92 -2.37
CA ILE A 104 -17.16 -0.27 -1.65
C ILE A 104 -15.97 -0.90 -2.37
N ARG A 105 -16.06 -1.11 -3.69
CA ARG A 105 -14.97 -1.70 -4.48
C ARG A 105 -13.68 -0.89 -4.36
N LYS A 106 -13.79 0.43 -4.45
CA LYS A 106 -12.64 1.34 -4.35
C LYS A 106 -11.93 1.21 -2.99
N TRP A 107 -12.69 1.22 -1.89
CA TRP A 107 -12.12 1.20 -0.56
C TRP A 107 -11.70 -0.19 -0.08
N ALA A 108 -12.39 -1.25 -0.51
CA ALA A 108 -11.94 -2.62 -0.30
C ALA A 108 -10.53 -2.83 -0.90
N ARG A 109 -10.28 -2.34 -2.12
CA ARG A 109 -8.94 -2.40 -2.74
C ARG A 109 -7.87 -1.64 -1.95
N VAL A 110 -8.22 -0.54 -1.28
CA VAL A 110 -7.26 0.19 -0.42
C VAL A 110 -6.87 -0.67 0.79
N HIS A 111 -7.81 -1.43 1.35
CA HIS A 111 -7.48 -2.39 2.40
C HIS A 111 -6.61 -3.53 1.87
N ASP A 112 -6.84 -3.98 0.63
CA ASP A 112 -6.05 -5.02 -0.02
C ASP A 112 -4.64 -4.59 -0.42
N LEU A 113 -4.26 -3.32 -0.21
CA LEU A 113 -2.87 -2.90 -0.37
C LEU A 113 -1.93 -3.67 0.57
N PRO A 114 -0.69 -3.94 0.13
CA PRO A 114 0.37 -4.45 0.98
C PRO A 114 0.48 -3.74 2.32
N GLN A 115 0.84 -4.51 3.36
CA GLN A 115 1.00 -3.95 4.70
C GLN A 115 2.03 -2.80 4.73
N ALA A 116 3.14 -2.93 3.99
CA ALA A 116 4.15 -1.88 3.90
C ALA A 116 3.55 -0.55 3.43
N ILE A 117 2.73 -0.57 2.36
CA ILE A 117 2.04 0.63 1.85
C ILE A 117 1.01 1.13 2.86
N ARG A 118 0.21 0.25 3.47
CA ARG A 118 -0.79 0.64 4.48
C ARG A 118 -0.17 1.31 5.71
N ARG A 119 1.06 0.95 6.12
CA ARG A 119 1.78 1.65 7.19
C ARG A 119 2.07 3.11 6.82
N HIS A 120 2.46 3.37 5.58
CA HIS A 120 2.67 4.74 5.08
C HIS A 120 1.37 5.53 5.02
N VAL A 121 0.26 4.89 4.65
CA VAL A 121 -1.07 5.50 4.69
C VAL A 121 -1.46 5.85 6.12
N ALA A 122 -1.32 4.91 7.06
CA ALA A 122 -1.65 5.13 8.47
C ALA A 122 -0.81 6.26 9.10
N ARG A 123 0.47 6.38 8.73
CA ARG A 123 1.37 7.46 9.16
C ARG A 123 1.11 8.80 8.45
N GLY A 124 0.34 8.81 7.37
CA GLY A 124 0.09 9.99 6.56
C GLY A 124 1.19 10.43 5.61
N THR A 125 2.21 9.59 5.42
CA THR A 125 3.22 9.80 4.38
C THR A 125 2.70 9.47 2.98
N ILE A 126 1.62 8.68 2.89
CA ILE A 126 0.81 8.53 1.67
C ILE A 126 -0.63 8.91 2.01
N ALA A 127 -1.17 9.95 1.40
CA ALA A 127 -2.56 10.34 1.62
C ALA A 127 -3.54 9.22 1.18
N PRO A 128 -4.66 8.97 1.88
CA PRO A 128 -5.68 8.01 1.43
C PRO A 128 -6.23 8.31 0.03
N THR A 129 -6.26 9.59 -0.34
CA THR A 129 -6.63 10.05 -1.69
C THR A 129 -5.63 9.63 -2.77
N ALA A 130 -4.35 9.45 -2.42
CA ALA A 130 -3.33 8.84 -3.27
C ALA A 130 -3.43 7.31 -3.25
N ALA A 131 -3.59 6.71 -2.06
CA ALA A 131 -3.66 5.26 -1.87
C ALA A 131 -4.74 4.59 -2.74
N LYS A 132 -5.90 5.24 -2.93
CA LYS A 132 -6.98 4.73 -3.81
C LYS A 132 -6.57 4.62 -5.29
N HIS A 133 -5.56 5.37 -5.73
CA HIS A 133 -5.02 5.31 -7.09
C HIS A 133 -3.96 4.21 -7.19
N ILE A 134 -3.07 4.09 -6.20
CA ILE A 134 -2.12 2.98 -6.07
C ILE A 134 -2.88 1.63 -6.03
N ALA A 135 -3.99 1.56 -5.30
CA ALA A 135 -4.83 0.36 -5.22
C ALA A 135 -5.52 -0.04 -6.55
N ARG A 136 -5.37 0.73 -7.62
CA ARG A 136 -5.89 0.37 -8.96
C ARG A 136 -4.93 -0.48 -9.76
N VAL A 137 -3.62 -0.34 -9.52
CA VAL A 137 -2.60 -1.15 -10.19
C VAL A 137 -2.49 -2.52 -9.52
N SER A 138 -1.90 -3.48 -10.23
CA SER A 138 -1.87 -4.90 -9.85
C SER A 138 -0.44 -5.34 -9.63
N GLY A 139 -0.23 -6.40 -8.84
CA GLY A 139 1.12 -6.93 -8.63
C GLY A 139 2.09 -5.89 -8.06
N ASP A 140 3.36 -6.08 -8.39
CA ASP A 140 4.47 -5.31 -7.82
C ASP A 140 4.46 -3.83 -8.21
N ASP A 141 3.69 -3.46 -9.25
CA ASP A 141 3.43 -2.07 -9.61
C ASP A 141 2.86 -1.26 -8.44
N ARG A 142 2.16 -1.92 -7.49
CA ARG A 142 1.69 -1.26 -6.27
C ARG A 142 2.84 -0.74 -5.43
N TYR A 143 3.91 -1.53 -5.29
CA TYR A 143 5.11 -1.12 -4.57
C TYR A 143 5.85 -0.04 -5.35
N ALA A 144 6.13 -0.28 -6.63
CA ALA A 144 6.83 0.68 -7.48
C ALA A 144 6.16 2.07 -7.47
N LEU A 145 4.84 2.13 -7.66
CA LEU A 145 4.11 3.40 -7.65
C LEU A 145 4.03 4.03 -6.25
N ALA A 146 3.93 3.23 -5.18
CA ALA A 146 3.95 3.74 -3.81
C ALA A 146 5.30 4.33 -3.42
N TRP A 147 6.40 3.69 -3.82
CA TRP A 147 7.75 4.17 -3.57
C TRP A 147 8.09 5.38 -4.41
N ALA A 148 7.72 5.40 -5.70
CA ALA A 148 7.82 6.59 -6.54
C ALA A 148 7.04 7.79 -5.95
N THR A 149 5.88 7.52 -5.33
CA THR A 149 5.10 8.56 -4.64
C THR A 149 5.88 9.22 -3.51
N LEU A 150 6.60 8.42 -2.71
CA LEU A 150 7.42 8.92 -1.61
C LEU A 150 8.72 9.57 -2.10
N GLU A 151 9.38 8.96 -3.07
CA GLU A 151 10.67 9.40 -3.62
C GLU A 151 10.56 10.74 -4.34
N HIS A 152 9.52 10.92 -5.15
CA HIS A 152 9.33 12.10 -6.00
C HIS A 152 8.23 13.05 -5.50
N GLU A 153 7.75 12.84 -4.26
CA GLU A 153 6.68 13.63 -3.64
C GLU A 153 5.45 13.83 -4.57
N LEU A 154 5.07 12.76 -5.29
CA LEU A 154 4.09 12.87 -6.37
C LEU A 154 2.75 13.41 -5.86
N THR A 155 2.18 14.35 -6.60
CA THR A 155 0.84 14.84 -6.30
C THR A 155 -0.21 13.77 -6.60
N VAL A 156 -1.36 13.83 -5.94
CA VAL A 156 -2.50 12.92 -6.20
C VAL A 156 -2.90 12.89 -7.69
N ARG A 157 -2.74 14.01 -8.40
CA ARG A 157 -3.03 14.13 -9.83
C ARG A 157 -2.03 13.33 -10.68
N GLU A 158 -0.74 13.37 -10.34
CA GLU A 158 0.31 12.59 -11.01
C GLU A 158 0.14 11.10 -10.74
N ILE A 159 -0.08 10.72 -9.49
CA ILE A 159 -0.34 9.32 -9.11
C ILE A 159 -1.55 8.77 -9.86
N ARG A 160 -2.63 9.56 -9.98
CA ARG A 160 -3.81 9.17 -10.76
C ARG A 160 -3.47 8.92 -12.23
N ARG A 161 -2.63 9.77 -12.83
CA ARG A 161 -2.26 9.67 -14.25
C ARG A 161 -1.39 8.44 -14.47
N LEU A 162 -0.33 8.28 -13.68
CA LEU A 162 0.55 7.10 -13.71
C LEU A 162 -0.25 5.81 -13.49
N ALA A 163 -1.09 5.74 -12.46
CA ALA A 163 -1.93 4.57 -12.22
C ALA A 163 -2.84 4.22 -13.42
N SER A 164 -3.29 5.23 -14.17
CA SER A 164 -4.10 5.01 -15.37
C SER A 164 -3.29 4.48 -16.54
N GLU A 165 -2.07 4.98 -16.75
CA GLU A 165 -1.15 4.51 -17.79
C GLU A 165 -0.70 3.06 -17.50
N VAL A 166 -0.35 2.79 -16.25
CA VAL A 166 0.03 1.44 -15.79
C VAL A 166 -1.13 0.46 -15.93
N SER A 167 -2.34 0.88 -15.56
CA SER A 167 -3.54 0.05 -15.80
C SER A 167 -3.81 -0.22 -17.29
N ASN A 168 -3.23 0.56 -18.20
CA ASN A 168 -3.32 0.39 -19.65
C ASN A 168 -2.12 -0.36 -20.26
N GLY A 169 -1.21 -0.88 -19.44
CA GLY A 169 -0.13 -1.78 -19.85
C GLY A 169 1.27 -1.14 -19.95
N THR A 170 1.44 0.14 -19.61
CA THR A 170 2.77 0.73 -19.45
C THR A 170 3.41 0.24 -18.15
N SER A 171 4.71 -0.04 -18.11
CA SER A 171 5.39 -0.33 -16.83
C SER A 171 5.42 0.93 -15.95
N VAL A 172 5.64 0.76 -14.64
CA VAL A 172 5.78 1.92 -13.75
C VAL A 172 7.05 2.69 -14.11
N GLU A 173 8.13 1.97 -14.40
CA GLU A 173 9.43 2.49 -14.79
C GLU A 173 9.33 3.35 -16.05
N ASP A 174 8.77 2.82 -17.15
CA ASP A 174 8.62 3.57 -18.41
C ASP A 174 7.75 4.82 -18.21
N ALA A 175 6.67 4.70 -17.42
CA ALA A 175 5.79 5.83 -17.15
C ALA A 175 6.48 6.92 -16.32
N LEU A 176 7.42 6.57 -15.45
CA LEU A 176 8.23 7.52 -14.69
C LEU A 176 9.33 8.14 -15.56
N ASP A 177 10.01 7.32 -16.37
CA ASP A 177 11.09 7.77 -17.25
C ASP A 177 10.61 8.75 -18.32
N ASP A 178 9.40 8.57 -18.86
CA ASP A 178 8.71 9.52 -19.75
C ASP A 178 8.57 10.93 -19.14
N ARG A 179 8.71 11.04 -17.82
CA ARG A 179 8.61 12.28 -17.03
C ARG A 179 9.96 12.70 -16.44
N GLY A 180 11.04 12.01 -16.78
CA GLY A 180 12.37 12.24 -16.23
C GLY A 180 12.50 11.86 -14.75
N LEU A 181 11.65 10.96 -14.27
CA LEU A 181 11.69 10.45 -12.90
C LEU A 181 12.29 9.04 -12.91
N THR A 182 13.41 8.85 -12.21
CA THR A 182 14.02 7.52 -12.05
C THR A 182 13.40 6.83 -10.84
N LEU A 183 12.99 5.57 -10.96
CA LEU A 183 12.59 4.75 -9.81
C LEU A 183 13.84 4.20 -9.10
N GLY A 184 13.86 4.26 -7.76
CA GLY A 184 14.85 3.53 -6.96
C GLY A 184 16.06 4.36 -6.52
N ARG A 185 16.02 5.70 -6.65
CA ARG A 185 17.06 6.54 -6.04
C ARG A 185 16.77 6.72 -4.55
N ILE A 186 17.70 6.27 -3.73
CA ILE A 186 17.61 6.40 -2.27
C ILE A 186 18.83 7.18 -1.77
N ALA A 187 18.60 8.24 -1.01
CA ALA A 187 19.66 8.94 -0.29
C ALA A 187 19.90 8.27 1.06
N LEU A 188 21.12 7.79 1.30
CA LEU A 188 21.52 7.11 2.53
C LEU A 188 22.63 7.87 3.24
N THR A 189 22.57 7.89 4.58
CA THR A 189 23.67 8.34 5.43
C THR A 189 24.33 7.11 6.03
N LEU A 190 25.55 6.82 5.59
CA LEU A 190 26.32 5.69 6.10
C LEU A 190 27.18 6.12 7.32
N PRO A 191 27.40 5.22 8.30
CA PRO A 191 28.46 5.36 9.28
C PRO A 191 29.81 5.71 8.62
N PRO A 192 30.63 6.60 9.20
CA PRO A 192 31.85 7.09 8.54
C PRO A 192 32.83 6.00 8.07
N ASP A 193 32.98 4.94 8.86
CA ASP A 193 33.80 3.77 8.54
C ASP A 193 33.26 2.99 7.34
N GLN A 194 31.95 2.75 7.28
CA GLN A 194 31.29 2.10 6.15
C GLN A 194 31.37 2.95 4.87
N TYR A 195 31.19 4.26 5.00
CA TYR A 195 31.33 5.19 3.88
C TYR A 195 32.75 5.18 3.28
N ILE A 196 33.78 5.24 4.15
CA ILE A 196 35.18 5.21 3.71
C ILE A 196 35.49 3.89 3.02
N GLU A 197 35.06 2.75 3.58
CA GLU A 197 35.34 1.44 3.00
C GLU A 197 34.62 1.23 1.67
N LEU A 198 33.35 1.64 1.54
CA LEU A 198 32.61 1.59 0.28
C LEU A 198 33.33 2.39 -0.81
N ARG A 199 33.75 3.62 -0.49
CA ARG A 199 34.51 4.47 -1.42
C ARG A 199 35.86 3.88 -1.79
N ARG A 200 36.57 3.28 -0.83
CA ARG A 200 37.87 2.63 -1.05
C ARG A 200 37.73 1.44 -2.01
N ARG A 201 36.79 0.52 -1.74
CA ARG A 201 36.56 -0.66 -2.59
C ARG A 201 36.14 -0.28 -3.99
N ALA A 202 35.12 0.58 -4.12
CA ALA A 202 34.66 1.09 -5.42
C ALA A 202 35.83 1.63 -6.26
N SER A 203 36.73 2.39 -5.62
CA SER A 203 37.90 2.96 -6.30
C SER A 203 38.96 1.93 -6.68
N VAL A 204 39.20 0.92 -5.84
CA VAL A 204 40.20 -0.14 -6.10
C VAL A 204 39.72 -1.11 -7.18
N GLU A 205 38.44 -1.44 -7.17
CA GLU A 205 37.79 -2.37 -8.09
C GLU A 205 37.33 -1.67 -9.39
N ASN A 206 37.44 -0.34 -9.44
CA ASN A 206 37.06 0.51 -10.57
C ASN A 206 35.57 0.33 -10.97
N VAL A 207 34.72 0.32 -9.96
CA VAL A 207 33.25 0.27 -10.04
C VAL A 207 32.65 1.44 -9.27
N THR A 208 31.36 1.67 -9.42
CA THR A 208 30.61 2.68 -8.66
C THR A 208 30.21 2.14 -7.28
N PRO A 209 30.01 3.04 -6.28
CA PRO A 209 29.39 2.63 -5.02
C PRO A 209 28.03 1.95 -5.20
N ASP A 210 27.25 2.38 -6.19
CA ASP A 210 25.92 1.85 -6.47
C ASP A 210 25.99 0.38 -6.92
N GLU A 211 26.95 0.02 -7.77
CA GLU A 211 27.19 -1.37 -8.19
C GLU A 211 27.56 -2.28 -7.00
N LEU A 212 28.45 -1.83 -6.11
CA LEU A 212 28.82 -2.60 -4.92
C LEU A 212 27.66 -2.76 -3.94
N VAL A 213 26.83 -1.71 -3.78
CA VAL A 213 25.64 -1.78 -2.93
C VAL A 213 24.60 -2.71 -3.55
N ALA A 214 24.42 -2.69 -4.87
CA ALA A 214 23.51 -3.60 -5.56
C ALA A 214 23.94 -5.05 -5.35
N GLU A 215 25.22 -5.38 -5.59
CA GLU A 215 25.74 -6.73 -5.35
C GLU A 215 25.55 -7.20 -3.90
N ALA A 216 25.85 -6.32 -2.93
CA ALA A 216 25.66 -6.63 -1.52
C ALA A 216 24.17 -6.82 -1.14
N LEU A 217 23.26 -6.11 -1.80
CA LEU A 217 21.81 -6.26 -1.59
C LEU A 217 21.29 -7.54 -2.25
N ASP A 218 21.76 -7.89 -3.44
CA ASP A 218 21.42 -9.14 -4.12
C ASP A 218 21.83 -10.34 -3.26
N GLU A 219 23.04 -10.32 -2.69
CA GLU A 219 23.50 -11.35 -1.74
C GLU A 219 22.68 -11.37 -0.45
N TYR A 220 22.37 -10.21 0.14
CA TYR A 220 21.65 -10.16 1.42
C TYR A 220 20.16 -10.53 1.29
N LEU A 221 19.53 -10.23 0.15
CA LEU A 221 18.10 -10.42 -0.10
C LEU A 221 17.79 -11.70 -0.88
N ASP A 222 18.81 -12.44 -1.32
CA ASP A 222 18.70 -13.61 -2.21
C ASP A 222 17.91 -13.28 -3.50
N LEU A 223 18.29 -12.19 -4.20
CA LEU A 223 17.65 -11.74 -5.45
C LEU A 223 18.27 -12.32 -6.73
#